data_AF-A0A812W265-F1
#
_entry.id   AF-A0A812W265-F1
#
_cell.length_a   1.000
_cell.length_b   1.000
_cell.length_c   1.000
_cell.angle_alpha   90.00
_cell.angle_beta   90.00
_cell.angle_gamma   90.00
#
_symmetry.space_group_name_H-M   'P 1'
#
loop_
_entity.id
_entity.type
_entity.pdbx_description
1 polymer ?
#
loop_
_entity_poly.entity_id
_entity_poly.type
_entity_poly.pdbx_seq_one_letter_code
_entity_poly.pdbx_strand_id
1 'polypeptide(L)'
;MGDFRRSRLSSTPVVGRVVEWKKTHGWIEPECTIDHPEMAKHQGHIFVHGEDLVPKWRNLVAGAMVEFFLYYDGQGLGAEECTSRKVLRVTLPWKHAKEMFGESGEKLADFEQQTHVTIRAYQWCQPDGNNSDLPFLLFEIWGRPQAVVESIGALAARREQDGNAAEDTLCVNLLLPESRMWKVDLMQLQHYCSLEVSSSITITDPMPCRTLTIQAPLPHFRSSLHALIAQAACVGNLW
;
A
#
# COMPACT_ATOMS: atom_id res chain seq x y z
N MET A 1 6.77 -24.72 -35.03
CA MET A 1 6.70 -24.30 -33.62
C MET A 1 6.82 -22.79 -33.66
N GLY A 2 5.70 -22.06 -33.51
CA GLY A 2 5.69 -20.60 -33.64
C GLY A 2 6.40 -19.97 -32.45
N ASP A 3 7.33 -19.08 -32.71
CA ASP A 3 8.01 -18.29 -31.68
C ASP A 3 7.06 -17.17 -31.23
N PHE A 4 6.34 -17.41 -30.13
CA PHE A 4 5.37 -16.48 -29.57
C PHE A 4 6.09 -15.40 -28.78
N ARG A 5 6.68 -14.43 -29.50
CA ARG A 5 7.44 -13.33 -28.90
C ARG A 5 6.50 -12.38 -28.16
N ARG A 6 6.77 -12.16 -26.87
CA ARG A 6 6.08 -11.17 -26.05
C ARG A 6 6.34 -9.75 -26.59
N SER A 7 5.26 -8.98 -26.76
CA SER A 7 5.28 -7.57 -27.10
C SER A 7 4.64 -6.76 -25.98
N ARG A 8 5.41 -5.91 -25.30
CA ARG A 8 4.88 -4.99 -24.30
C ARG A 8 3.90 -4.02 -24.93
N LEU A 9 2.75 -3.85 -24.29
CA LEU A 9 1.66 -2.97 -24.72
C LEU A 9 1.55 -1.70 -23.86
N SER A 10 1.95 -1.75 -22.59
CA SER A 10 1.88 -0.60 -21.69
C SER A 10 3.24 0.06 -21.47
N SER A 11 3.28 1.39 -21.48
CA SER A 11 4.48 2.18 -21.11
C SER A 11 4.56 2.46 -19.61
N THR A 12 3.43 2.34 -18.90
CA THR A 12 3.32 2.47 -17.45
C THR A 12 2.80 1.16 -16.83
N PRO A 13 3.07 0.92 -15.53
CA PRO A 13 2.48 -0.20 -14.83
C PRO A 13 0.95 -0.08 -14.73
N VAL A 14 0.28 -1.20 -14.95
CA VAL A 14 -1.16 -1.40 -14.71
C VAL A 14 -1.34 -2.03 -13.34
N VAL A 15 -2.35 -1.59 -12.59
CA VAL A 15 -2.72 -2.17 -11.29
C VAL A 15 -3.81 -3.22 -11.50
N GLY A 16 -3.76 -4.30 -10.74
CA GLY A 16 -4.81 -5.31 -10.73
C GLY A 16 -4.84 -6.12 -9.44
N ARG A 17 -5.86 -6.95 -9.32
CA ARG A 17 -6.08 -7.88 -8.21
C ARG A 17 -5.90 -9.31 -8.69
N VAL A 18 -5.11 -10.10 -7.98
CA VAL A 18 -4.96 -11.53 -8.26
C VAL A 18 -6.28 -12.23 -7.96
N VAL A 19 -6.93 -12.82 -8.96
CA VAL A 19 -8.18 -13.56 -8.76
C VAL A 19 -7.93 -15.03 -8.45
N GLU A 20 -6.88 -15.60 -9.03
CA GLU A 20 -6.52 -17.01 -8.85
C GLU A 20 -5.01 -17.19 -8.97
N TRP A 21 -4.44 -18.10 -8.18
CA TRP A 21 -3.06 -18.54 -8.32
C TRP A 21 -2.94 -20.06 -8.23
N LYS A 22 -2.26 -20.67 -9.20
CA LYS A 22 -2.02 -22.12 -9.34
C LYS A 22 -0.53 -22.39 -9.47
N LYS A 23 0.13 -22.80 -8.38
CA LYS A 23 1.54 -23.25 -8.29
C LYS A 23 2.57 -22.33 -8.95
N THR A 24 2.55 -22.19 -10.28
CA THR A 24 3.49 -21.43 -11.10
C THR A 24 2.86 -20.26 -11.86
N HIS A 25 1.54 -20.11 -11.89
CA HIS A 25 0.88 -19.05 -12.67
C HIS A 25 -0.45 -18.65 -12.05
N GLY A 26 -1.03 -17.56 -12.52
CA GLY A 26 -2.32 -17.08 -12.05
C GLY A 26 -2.99 -16.13 -13.03
N TRP A 27 -4.10 -15.57 -12.54
CA TRP A 27 -4.93 -14.62 -13.27
C TRP A 27 -5.08 -13.34 -12.45
N ILE A 28 -5.01 -12.20 -13.13
CA ILE A 28 -5.16 -10.87 -12.54
C ILE A 28 -6.35 -10.18 -13.19
N GLU A 29 -7.26 -9.66 -12.38
CA GLU A 29 -8.30 -8.73 -12.80
C GLU A 29 -7.72 -7.30 -12.78
N PRO A 30 -7.62 -6.60 -13.91
CA PRO A 30 -7.09 -5.23 -13.94
C PRO A 30 -8.07 -4.25 -13.28
N GLU A 31 -7.56 -3.25 -12.56
CA GLU A 31 -8.41 -2.20 -11.94
C GLU A 31 -8.91 -1.17 -12.97
N CYS A 32 -8.24 -1.06 -14.12
CA CYS A 32 -8.65 -0.19 -15.21
C CYS A 32 -9.13 -0.99 -16.41
N THR A 33 -9.99 -0.37 -17.22
CA THR A 33 -10.39 -0.92 -18.50
C THR A 33 -9.19 -0.94 -19.45
N ILE A 34 -8.93 -2.10 -20.06
CA ILE A 34 -7.90 -2.28 -21.08
C ILE A 34 -8.60 -2.37 -22.43
N ASP A 35 -8.28 -1.46 -23.35
CA ASP A 35 -8.80 -1.48 -24.72
C ASP A 35 -7.92 -2.39 -25.59
N HIS A 36 -8.26 -3.68 -25.61
CA HIS A 36 -7.59 -4.66 -26.47
C HIS A 36 -8.54 -5.81 -26.82
N PRO A 37 -8.60 -6.30 -28.08
CA PRO A 37 -9.54 -7.35 -28.48
C PRO A 37 -9.45 -8.63 -27.64
N GLU A 38 -8.25 -8.97 -27.19
CA GLU A 38 -8.00 -10.16 -26.36
C GLU A 38 -8.62 -10.09 -24.95
N MET A 39 -9.07 -8.92 -24.50
CA MET A 39 -9.83 -8.80 -23.24
C MET A 39 -11.19 -9.52 -23.29
N ALA A 40 -11.70 -9.85 -24.48
CA ALA A 40 -12.88 -10.71 -24.61
C ALA A 40 -12.59 -12.18 -24.25
N LYS A 41 -11.31 -12.58 -24.18
CA LYS A 41 -10.89 -13.92 -23.75
C LYS A 41 -10.69 -13.94 -22.24
N HIS A 42 -10.67 -15.15 -21.67
CA HIS A 42 -10.33 -15.38 -20.26
C HIS A 42 -11.09 -14.50 -19.25
N GLN A 43 -12.32 -14.09 -19.58
CA GLN A 43 -13.15 -13.19 -18.75
C GLN A 43 -12.49 -11.82 -18.49
N GLY A 44 -11.62 -11.36 -19.37
CA GLY A 44 -10.88 -10.11 -19.18
C GLY A 44 -9.73 -10.19 -18.18
N HIS A 45 -9.36 -11.39 -17.73
CA HIS A 45 -8.22 -11.56 -16.84
C HIS A 45 -6.90 -11.61 -17.60
N ILE A 46 -5.85 -11.08 -16.95
CA ILE A 46 -4.49 -11.05 -17.43
C ILE A 46 -3.73 -12.24 -16.88
N PHE A 47 -3.08 -13.01 -17.76
CA PHE A 47 -2.26 -14.13 -17.34
C PHE A 47 -0.97 -13.65 -16.67
N VAL A 48 -0.52 -14.32 -15.61
CA VAL A 48 0.79 -14.03 -15.00
C VAL A 48 1.51 -15.32 -14.68
N HIS A 49 2.80 -15.39 -15.04
CA HIS A 49 3.66 -16.52 -14.67
C HIS A 49 4.55 -16.15 -13.47
N GLY A 50 4.93 -17.13 -12.66
CA GLY A 50 5.79 -16.95 -11.49
C GLY A 50 7.17 -16.41 -11.83
N GLU A 51 7.66 -16.67 -13.04
CA GLU A 51 8.93 -16.12 -13.54
C GLU A 51 8.89 -14.62 -13.82
N ASP A 52 7.69 -14.08 -14.02
CA ASP A 52 7.43 -12.67 -14.26
C ASP A 52 7.27 -11.88 -12.95
N LEU A 53 7.34 -12.53 -11.77
CA LEU A 53 7.26 -11.86 -10.48
C LEU A 53 8.57 -11.15 -10.09
N VAL A 54 8.44 -9.95 -9.52
CA VAL A 54 9.55 -9.12 -9.05
C VAL A 54 9.35 -8.70 -7.57
N PRO A 55 10.36 -8.95 -6.70
CA PRO A 55 11.48 -9.89 -6.90
C PRO A 55 10.96 -11.31 -7.20
N LYS A 56 11.83 -12.27 -7.53
CA LYS A 56 11.39 -13.64 -7.89
C LYS A 56 10.77 -14.37 -6.70
N TRP A 57 9.51 -14.05 -6.39
CA TRP A 57 8.65 -14.75 -5.45
C TRP A 57 8.11 -16.01 -6.11
N ARG A 58 7.80 -17.03 -5.32
CA ARG A 58 7.25 -18.27 -5.89
C ARG A 58 5.73 -18.22 -6.07
N ASN A 59 5.02 -17.39 -5.31
CA ASN A 59 3.56 -17.39 -5.30
C ASN A 59 2.95 -16.02 -5.02
N LEU A 60 1.81 -15.76 -5.64
CA LEU A 60 0.86 -14.73 -5.22
C LEU A 60 -0.30 -15.37 -4.45
N VAL A 61 -1.02 -14.55 -3.69
CA VAL A 61 -2.23 -14.96 -2.96
C VAL A 61 -3.43 -14.32 -3.65
N ALA A 62 -4.51 -15.06 -3.84
CA ALA A 62 -5.76 -14.48 -4.34
C ALA A 62 -6.22 -13.33 -3.43
N GLY A 63 -6.71 -12.24 -4.04
CA GLY A 63 -7.02 -10.97 -3.37
C GLY A 63 -5.84 -10.00 -3.32
N ALA A 64 -4.59 -10.44 -3.50
CA ALA A 64 -3.45 -9.54 -3.47
C ALA A 64 -3.49 -8.51 -4.60
N MET A 65 -3.22 -7.26 -4.25
CA MET A 65 -3.00 -6.20 -5.23
C MET A 65 -1.61 -6.30 -5.82
N VAL A 66 -1.52 -6.14 -7.13
CA VAL A 66 -0.28 -6.17 -7.91
C VAL A 66 -0.24 -5.01 -8.87
N GLU A 67 0.96 -4.70 -9.33
CA GLU A 67 1.19 -3.88 -10.52
C GLU A 67 2.07 -4.65 -11.50
N PHE A 68 1.89 -4.43 -12.80
CA PHE A 68 2.58 -5.16 -13.86
C PHE A 68 2.63 -4.35 -15.16
N PHE A 69 3.54 -4.69 -16.08
CA PHE A 69 3.45 -4.22 -17.45
C PHE A 69 2.64 -5.21 -18.29
N LEU A 70 1.73 -4.70 -19.09
CA LEU A 70 0.88 -5.50 -19.96
C LEU A 70 1.68 -5.91 -21.20
N TYR A 71 1.63 -7.19 -21.58
CA TYR A 71 2.17 -7.69 -22.84
C TYR A 71 1.12 -8.51 -23.60
N TYR A 72 1.37 -8.71 -24.88
CA TYR A 72 0.68 -9.68 -25.74
C TYR A 72 1.69 -10.67 -26.34
N ASP A 73 1.36 -11.96 -26.35
CA ASP A 73 2.26 -13.02 -26.86
C ASP A 73 1.71 -13.78 -28.08
N GLY A 74 0.60 -13.34 -28.66
CA GLY A 74 -0.05 -14.06 -29.76
C GLY A 74 -1.15 -15.03 -29.31
N GLN A 75 -1.18 -15.43 -28.04
CA GLN A 75 -2.22 -16.31 -27.47
C GLN A 75 -3.17 -15.54 -26.55
N GLY A 76 -2.66 -14.52 -25.87
CA GLY A 76 -3.46 -13.65 -25.02
C GLY A 76 -2.65 -12.54 -24.38
N LEU A 77 -3.29 -11.86 -23.43
CA LEU A 77 -2.68 -10.82 -22.64
C LEU A 77 -2.01 -11.41 -21.40
N GLY A 78 -0.82 -10.92 -21.10
CA GLY A 78 -0.10 -11.32 -19.91
C GLY A 78 0.56 -10.14 -19.19
N ALA A 79 1.05 -10.44 -17.99
CA ALA A 79 1.70 -9.52 -17.09
C ALA A 79 3.19 -9.87 -16.98
N GLU A 80 4.06 -8.90 -17.24
CA GLU A 80 5.50 -8.99 -16.99
C GLU A 80 5.93 -8.00 -15.91
N GLU A 81 7.09 -8.25 -15.29
CA GLU A 81 7.63 -7.48 -14.16
C GLU A 81 6.59 -7.23 -13.03
N CYS A 82 5.78 -8.24 -12.75
CA CYS A 82 4.67 -8.16 -11.82
C CYS A 82 5.14 -8.07 -10.37
N THR A 83 4.76 -7.02 -9.67
CA THR A 83 5.16 -6.74 -8.29
C THR A 83 3.95 -6.68 -7.38
N SER A 84 4.03 -7.32 -6.19
CA SER A 84 2.99 -7.20 -5.16
C SER A 84 2.99 -5.80 -4.57
N ARG A 85 1.84 -5.13 -4.63
CA ARG A 85 1.59 -3.88 -3.90
C ARG A 85 1.28 -4.20 -2.43
N LYS A 86 1.82 -3.38 -1.55
CA LYS A 86 1.60 -3.46 -0.10
C LYS A 86 0.77 -2.27 0.34
N VAL A 87 0.05 -2.44 1.44
CA VAL A 87 -0.76 -1.39 2.06
C VAL A 87 -0.31 -1.17 3.49
N LEU A 88 -0.14 0.10 3.85
CA LEU A 88 -0.09 0.53 5.25
C LEU A 88 -1.22 1.53 5.51
N ARG A 89 -1.74 1.48 6.72
CA ARG A 89 -2.79 2.38 7.22
C ARG A 89 -2.18 3.36 8.19
N VAL A 90 -2.28 4.64 7.90
CA VAL A 90 -1.76 5.70 8.78
C VAL A 90 -2.88 6.63 9.19
N THR A 91 -2.82 7.14 10.42
CA THR A 91 -3.69 8.22 10.86
C THR A 91 -2.93 9.53 10.80
N LEU A 92 -3.53 10.54 10.16
CA LEU A 92 -2.94 11.87 10.04
C LEU A 92 -3.90 12.90 10.64
N PRO A 93 -3.46 13.76 11.58
CA PRO A 93 -4.33 14.80 12.14
C PRO A 93 -4.93 15.69 11.06
N TRP A 94 -6.18 16.12 11.23
CA TRP A 94 -6.90 16.95 10.25
C TRP A 94 -6.10 18.17 9.79
N LYS A 95 -5.51 18.90 10.73
CA LYS A 95 -4.69 20.08 10.44
C LYS A 95 -3.54 19.74 9.49
N HIS A 96 -2.81 18.67 9.78
CA HIS A 96 -1.67 18.24 8.97
C HIS A 96 -2.11 17.75 7.59
N ALA A 97 -3.20 16.98 7.52
CA ALA A 97 -3.75 16.52 6.24
C ALA A 97 -4.17 17.70 5.34
N LYS A 98 -4.79 18.75 5.91
CA LYS A 98 -5.17 19.97 5.17
C LYS A 98 -3.96 20.77 4.69
N GLU A 99 -2.94 20.91 5.54
CA GLU A 99 -1.69 21.59 5.16
C GLU A 99 -1.00 20.90 3.98
N MET A 100 -0.96 19.57 4.01
CA MET A 100 -0.34 18.76 2.96
C MET A 100 -1.17 18.71 1.68
N PHE A 101 -2.45 18.37 1.81
CA PHE A 101 -3.27 17.98 0.67
C PHE A 101 -4.28 19.04 0.23
N GLY A 102 -4.41 20.13 0.98
CA GLY A 102 -5.44 21.15 0.77
C GLY A 102 -6.75 20.85 1.50
N GLU A 103 -7.68 21.80 1.48
CA GLU A 103 -8.93 21.71 2.24
C GLU A 103 -9.83 20.57 1.77
N SER A 104 -9.78 20.24 0.48
CA SER A 104 -10.59 19.19 -0.15
C SER A 104 -9.73 18.05 -0.71
N GLY A 105 -8.44 17.99 -0.37
CA GLY A 105 -7.51 16.97 -0.86
C GLY A 105 -7.05 17.20 -2.31
N GLU A 106 -7.18 18.42 -2.83
CA GLU A 106 -6.86 18.76 -4.22
C GLU A 106 -5.39 18.49 -4.63
N LYS A 107 -4.46 18.39 -3.67
CA LYS A 107 -3.04 18.05 -3.93
C LYS A 107 -2.74 16.56 -3.75
N LEU A 108 -3.73 15.73 -3.43
CA LEU A 108 -3.52 14.30 -3.18
C LEU A 108 -3.03 13.58 -4.44
N ALA A 109 -3.61 13.90 -5.60
CA ALA A 109 -3.21 13.30 -6.88
C ALA A 109 -1.75 13.62 -7.26
N ASP A 110 -1.30 14.86 -7.02
CA ASP A 110 0.10 15.25 -7.26
C ASP A 110 1.05 14.46 -6.34
N PHE A 111 0.66 14.27 -5.07
CA PHE A 111 1.43 13.47 -4.12
C PHE A 111 1.51 12.00 -4.53
N GLU A 112 0.40 11.39 -4.95
CA GLU A 112 0.35 10.02 -5.48
C GLU A 112 1.27 9.86 -6.69
N GLN A 113 1.23 10.81 -7.63
CA GLN A 113 2.08 10.81 -8.82
C GLN A 113 3.56 10.93 -8.45
N GLN A 114 3.90 11.83 -7.52
CA GLN A 114 5.29 12.06 -7.11
C GLN A 114 5.88 10.87 -6.33
N THR A 115 5.07 10.21 -5.50
CA THR A 115 5.54 9.14 -4.61
C THR A 115 5.25 7.73 -5.14
N HIS A 116 4.55 7.62 -6.27
CA HIS A 116 4.18 6.36 -6.92
C HIS A 116 3.38 5.42 -6.01
N VAL A 117 2.43 5.99 -5.27
CA VAL A 117 1.46 5.25 -4.45
C VAL A 117 0.04 5.59 -4.87
N THR A 118 -0.92 4.79 -4.40
CA THR A 118 -2.35 5.14 -4.44
C THR A 118 -2.82 5.29 -3.01
N ILE A 119 -3.59 6.32 -2.74
CA ILE A 119 -4.04 6.72 -1.42
C ILE A 119 -5.56 6.75 -1.41
N ARG A 120 -6.14 6.15 -0.37
CA ARG A 120 -7.55 6.35 -0.03
C ARG A 120 -7.63 7.01 1.33
N ALA A 121 -8.25 8.17 1.38
CA ALA A 121 -8.51 8.90 2.61
C ALA A 121 -9.93 8.59 3.10
N TYR A 122 -10.06 8.22 4.36
CA TYR A 122 -11.32 7.89 5.00
C TYR A 122 -11.59 8.85 6.14
N GLN A 123 -12.80 9.40 6.10
CA GLN A 123 -13.42 10.11 7.19
C GLN A 123 -14.53 9.21 7.73
N TRP A 124 -14.49 8.88 9.02
CA TRP A 124 -15.62 8.18 9.63
C TRP A 124 -16.78 9.14 9.81
N CYS A 125 -17.94 8.70 9.36
CA CYS A 125 -19.22 9.29 9.74
C CYS A 125 -19.87 8.42 10.81
N GLN A 126 -20.56 9.05 11.74
CA GLN A 126 -21.48 8.40 12.67
C GLN A 126 -22.67 7.81 11.89
N PRO A 127 -23.42 6.85 12.46
CA PRO A 127 -24.58 6.23 11.79
C PRO A 127 -25.67 7.21 11.35
N ASP A 128 -25.72 8.39 11.97
CA ASP A 128 -26.63 9.49 11.64
C ASP A 128 -26.11 10.39 10.49
N GLY A 129 -24.94 10.07 9.92
CA GLY A 129 -24.28 10.83 8.86
C GLY A 129 -23.41 11.99 9.33
N ASN A 130 -23.37 12.29 10.64
CA ASN A 130 -22.51 13.32 11.19
C ASN A 130 -21.04 12.88 11.22
N ASN A 131 -20.10 13.82 11.38
CA ASN A 131 -18.69 13.47 11.49
C ASN A 131 -18.40 12.71 12.80
N SER A 132 -17.48 11.74 12.75
CA SER A 132 -17.08 10.93 13.91
C SER A 132 -16.31 11.67 15.01
N ASP A 133 -16.12 12.99 14.89
CA ASP A 133 -15.26 13.82 15.76
C ASP A 133 -13.82 13.31 15.95
N LEU A 134 -13.38 12.32 15.14
CA LEU A 134 -12.02 11.82 15.20
C LEU A 134 -11.06 12.95 14.80
N PRO A 135 -9.97 13.17 15.57
CA PRO A 135 -9.05 14.28 15.32
C PRO A 135 -8.11 14.02 14.12
N PHE A 136 -8.33 12.94 13.37
CA PHE A 136 -7.50 12.49 12.27
C PHE A 136 -8.33 11.91 11.12
N LEU A 137 -7.70 11.86 9.95
CA LEU A 137 -8.09 11.05 8.81
C LEU A 137 -7.33 9.73 8.81
N LEU A 138 -7.97 8.64 8.36
CA LEU A 138 -7.29 7.39 8.04
C LEU A 138 -6.88 7.40 6.58
N PHE A 139 -5.63 7.10 6.30
CA PHE A 139 -5.09 6.94 4.96
C PHE A 139 -4.68 5.49 4.74
N GLU A 140 -5.23 4.85 3.71
CA GLU A 140 -4.69 3.61 3.14
C GLU A 140 -3.72 3.95 2.02
N ILE A 141 -2.45 3.57 2.18
CA ILE A 141 -1.39 3.89 1.23
C ILE A 141 -0.91 2.59 0.58
N TRP A 142 -1.20 2.45 -0.71
CA TRP A 142 -0.93 1.27 -1.53
C TRP A 142 0.25 1.53 -2.48
N GLY A 143 1.20 0.61 -2.59
CA GLY A 143 2.33 0.79 -3.51
C GLY A 143 3.39 -0.30 -3.39
N ARG A 144 4.50 -0.17 -4.14
CA ARG A 144 5.70 -0.99 -3.87
C ARG A 144 6.19 -0.71 -2.46
N PRO A 145 6.84 -1.69 -1.79
CA PRO A 145 7.38 -1.49 -0.45
C PRO A 145 8.18 -0.19 -0.30
N GLN A 146 9.08 0.13 -1.25
CA GLN A 146 9.85 1.38 -1.20
C GLN A 146 8.98 2.63 -1.32
N ALA A 147 8.05 2.66 -2.28
CA ALA A 147 7.15 3.80 -2.50
C ALA A 147 6.27 4.09 -1.26
N VAL A 148 5.77 3.04 -0.61
CA VAL A 148 5.02 3.15 0.64
C VAL A 148 5.88 3.72 1.77
N VAL A 149 7.13 3.26 1.89
CA VAL A 149 8.07 3.78 2.92
C VAL A 149 8.38 5.26 2.69
N GLU A 150 8.69 5.67 1.45
CA GLU A 150 9.04 7.06 1.13
C GLU A 150 7.84 8.01 1.30
N SER A 151 6.64 7.60 0.85
CA SER A 151 5.42 8.40 1.03
C SER A 151 5.09 8.59 2.51
N ILE A 152 5.20 7.55 3.34
CA ILE A 152 4.98 7.67 4.79
C ILE A 152 6.06 8.53 5.44
N GLY A 153 7.32 8.44 5.00
CA GLY A 153 8.38 9.34 5.44
C GLY A 153 8.04 10.81 5.16
N ALA A 154 7.49 11.10 3.98
CA ALA A 154 7.03 12.45 3.63
C ALA A 154 5.83 12.90 4.47
N LEU A 155 4.89 12.00 4.80
CA LEU A 155 3.76 12.29 5.70
C LEU A 155 4.18 12.52 7.15
N ALA A 156 5.23 11.84 7.60
CA ALA A 156 5.73 11.93 8.97
C ALA A 156 6.62 13.17 9.20
N ALA A 157 7.12 13.79 8.12
CA ALA A 157 7.98 14.96 8.18
C ALA A 157 7.17 16.19 8.59
N ARG A 158 7.31 16.60 9.86
CA ARG A 158 6.75 17.88 10.33
C ARG A 158 7.65 19.01 9.89
N ARG A 159 7.06 20.08 9.35
CA ARG A 159 7.74 21.37 9.21
C ARG A 159 7.39 22.21 10.43
N GLU A 160 8.26 22.25 11.43
CA GLU A 160 8.10 23.23 12.51
C GLU A 160 8.31 24.64 11.97
N GLN A 161 7.42 25.57 12.35
CA GLN A 161 7.58 27.00 12.12
C GLN A 161 8.31 27.70 13.29
N ASP A 162 8.49 27.02 14.42
CA ASP A 162 9.17 27.57 15.60
C ASP A 162 10.48 26.83 15.84
N GLY A 163 11.59 27.57 15.78
CA GLY A 163 12.96 27.07 15.68
C GLY A 163 13.53 26.41 16.93
N ASN A 164 12.98 25.28 17.36
CA ASN A 164 13.61 24.43 18.36
C ASN A 164 13.70 22.99 17.83
N ALA A 165 14.59 22.81 16.85
CA ALA A 165 14.84 21.55 16.16
C ALA A 165 15.33 20.47 17.14
N ALA A 166 14.41 19.72 17.71
CA ALA A 166 14.71 18.38 18.17
C ALA A 166 14.99 17.54 16.91
N GLU A 167 16.28 17.22 16.72
CA GLU A 167 16.87 16.38 15.65
C GLU A 167 15.85 15.58 14.83
N ASP A 168 15.67 15.95 13.54
CA ASP A 168 15.08 15.23 12.38
C ASP A 168 14.40 13.87 12.64
N THR A 169 13.52 13.82 13.64
CA THR A 169 12.89 12.59 14.10
C THR A 169 11.50 12.57 13.53
N LEU A 170 11.25 11.58 12.67
CA LEU A 170 9.95 11.34 12.09
C LEU A 170 9.07 10.58 13.08
N CYS A 171 7.77 10.89 13.07
CA CYS A 171 6.77 10.23 13.91
C CYS A 171 5.54 9.91 13.06
N VAL A 172 5.10 8.65 13.09
CA VAL A 172 3.87 8.21 12.40
C VAL A 172 3.05 7.30 13.29
N ASN A 173 1.73 7.44 13.19
CA ASN A 173 0.75 6.54 13.78
C ASN A 173 0.20 5.61 12.71
N LEU A 174 0.46 4.32 12.85
CA LEU A 174 -0.05 3.26 11.99
C LEU A 174 -1.24 2.56 12.65
N LEU A 175 -2.24 2.16 11.87
CA LEU A 175 -3.34 1.32 12.36
C LEU A 175 -3.09 -0.14 11.97
N LEU A 176 -3.01 -1.00 12.98
CA LEU A 176 -2.85 -2.43 12.83
C LEU A 176 -4.07 -3.16 13.41
N PRO A 177 -4.69 -4.08 12.65
CA PRO A 177 -5.73 -4.93 13.22
C PRO A 177 -5.22 -5.73 14.40
N GLU A 178 -5.98 -5.73 15.49
CA GLU A 178 -5.62 -6.44 16.72
C GLU A 178 -5.36 -7.93 16.46
N SER A 179 -6.18 -8.53 15.59
CA SER A 179 -6.08 -9.92 15.14
C SER A 179 -4.78 -10.25 14.37
N ARG A 180 -3.99 -9.24 13.98
CA ARG A 180 -2.75 -9.38 13.20
C ARG A 180 -1.51 -8.94 13.95
N MET A 181 -1.66 -8.35 15.14
CA MET A 181 -0.53 -7.84 15.91
C MET A 181 0.51 -8.90 16.25
N TRP A 182 0.09 -10.14 16.48
CA TRP A 182 0.99 -11.27 16.75
C TRP A 182 1.98 -11.56 15.61
N LYS A 183 1.73 -11.06 14.40
CA LYS A 183 2.65 -11.19 13.26
C LYS A 183 3.79 -10.16 13.29
N VAL A 184 3.64 -9.12 14.11
CA VAL A 184 4.60 -8.03 14.20
C VAL A 184 5.56 -8.32 15.35
N ASP A 185 6.83 -8.50 15.02
CA ASP A 185 7.91 -8.63 15.99
C ASP A 185 8.29 -7.22 16.50
N LEU A 186 7.61 -6.80 17.57
CA LEU A 186 7.83 -5.50 18.20
C LEU A 186 9.25 -5.37 18.77
N MET A 187 9.83 -6.46 19.28
CA MET A 187 11.19 -6.46 19.82
C MET A 187 12.19 -6.19 18.70
N GLN A 188 12.01 -6.80 17.52
CA GLN A 188 12.83 -6.50 16.34
C GLN A 188 12.71 -5.02 15.94
N LEU A 189 11.50 -4.47 15.88
CA LEU A 189 11.29 -3.07 15.48
C LEU A 189 11.93 -2.07 16.46
N GLN A 190 11.90 -2.37 17.77
CA GLN A 190 12.51 -1.55 18.82
C GLN A 190 14.04 -1.40 18.69
N HIS A 191 14.72 -2.26 17.91
CA HIS A 191 16.14 -2.08 17.61
C HIS A 191 16.41 -0.87 16.70
N TYR A 192 15.41 -0.44 15.94
CA TYR A 192 15.52 0.67 14.99
C TYR A 192 14.85 1.94 15.51
N CYS A 193 13.73 1.83 16.23
CA CYS A 193 12.87 2.96 16.55
C CYS A 193 12.37 2.96 17.99
N SER A 194 11.96 4.14 18.46
CA SER A 194 11.04 4.24 19.59
C SER A 194 9.64 3.82 19.11
N LEU A 195 9.00 2.96 19.88
CA LEU A 195 7.77 2.29 19.47
C LEU A 195 6.77 2.24 20.63
N GLU A 196 5.53 2.64 20.37
CA GLU A 196 4.42 2.58 21.32
C GLU A 196 3.21 1.92 20.66
N VAL A 197 2.53 1.06 21.42
CA VAL A 197 1.26 0.44 21.01
C VAL A 197 0.16 0.95 21.93
N SER A 198 -0.96 1.40 21.36
CA SER A 198 -2.10 1.87 22.15
C SER A 198 -2.64 0.77 23.10
N SER A 199 -2.90 1.15 24.34
CA SER A 199 -3.46 0.25 25.36
C SER A 199 -4.93 -0.10 25.09
N SER A 200 -5.66 0.77 24.39
CA SER A 200 -7.03 0.58 23.93
C SER A 200 -7.12 0.40 22.41
N ILE A 201 -8.24 -0.16 21.95
CA ILE A 201 -8.63 -0.20 20.53
C ILE A 201 -8.93 1.24 20.08
N THR A 202 -8.32 1.66 18.98
CA THR A 202 -8.47 3.01 18.41
C THR A 202 -9.68 3.09 17.48
N ILE A 203 -9.91 2.04 16.70
CA ILE A 203 -11.04 1.92 15.77
C ILE A 203 -11.64 0.53 15.94
N THR A 204 -12.95 0.41 16.08
CA THR A 204 -13.65 -0.87 16.30
C THR A 204 -14.34 -1.42 15.06
N ASP A 205 -14.72 -0.56 14.11
CA ASP A 205 -15.48 -0.89 12.89
C ASP A 205 -14.70 -0.38 11.67
N PRO A 206 -14.50 -1.15 10.58
CA PRO A 206 -15.03 -2.50 10.34
C PRO A 206 -14.37 -3.60 11.18
N MET A 207 -13.27 -3.31 11.88
CA MET A 207 -12.51 -4.29 12.66
C MET A 207 -11.69 -3.57 13.76
N PRO A 208 -11.55 -4.19 14.94
CA PRO A 208 -10.68 -3.70 16.01
C PRO A 208 -9.24 -3.49 15.56
N CYS A 209 -8.76 -2.25 15.66
CA CYS A 209 -7.40 -1.84 15.34
C CYS A 209 -6.75 -1.12 16.52
N ARG A 210 -5.44 -1.37 16.71
CA ARG A 210 -4.59 -0.60 17.62
C ARG A 210 -3.71 0.37 16.85
N THR A 211 -3.34 1.46 17.51
CA THR A 211 -2.34 2.38 16.98
C THR A 211 -0.95 1.85 17.34
N LEU A 212 -0.08 1.76 16.33
CA LEU A 212 1.35 1.56 16.47
C LEU A 212 2.05 2.88 16.11
N THR A 213 2.62 3.55 17.10
CA THR A 213 3.40 4.76 16.93
C THR A 213 4.86 4.38 16.69
N ILE A 214 5.45 4.86 15.59
CA ILE A 214 6.87 4.71 15.28
C ILE A 214 7.51 6.08 15.28
N GLN A 215 8.59 6.23 16.05
CA GLN A 215 9.38 7.46 16.12
C GLN A 215 10.87 7.16 15.98
N ALA A 216 11.52 7.74 14.97
CA ALA A 216 12.95 7.54 14.71
C ALA A 216 13.53 8.58 13.73
N PRO A 217 14.86 8.77 13.70
CA PRO A 217 15.54 9.47 12.60
C PRO A 217 15.29 8.77 11.26
N LEU A 218 15.32 9.53 10.15
CA LEU A 218 14.92 9.06 8.81
C LEU A 218 15.50 7.68 8.40
N PRO A 219 16.80 7.36 8.54
CA PRO A 219 17.34 6.06 8.12
C PRO A 219 16.72 4.88 8.89
N HIS A 220 16.57 5.04 10.20
CA HIS A 220 15.97 4.04 11.06
C HIS A 220 14.45 3.97 10.89
N PHE A 221 13.80 5.11 10.64
CA PHE A 221 12.38 5.18 10.31
C PHE A 221 12.05 4.35 9.07
N ARG A 222 12.83 4.55 7.98
CA ARG A 222 12.72 3.74 6.75
C ARG A 222 12.91 2.26 7.03
N SER A 223 13.96 1.91 7.78
CA SER A 223 14.26 0.52 8.12
C SER A 223 13.12 -0.15 8.92
N SER A 224 12.53 0.59 9.86
CA SER A 224 11.41 0.14 10.67
C SER A 224 10.16 -0.15 9.83
N LEU A 225 9.84 0.74 8.89
CA LEU A 225 8.70 0.54 7.98
C LEU A 225 8.93 -0.61 6.99
N HIS A 226 10.14 -0.78 6.47
CA HIS A 226 10.46 -1.96 5.64
C HIS A 226 10.27 -3.26 6.41
N ALA A 227 10.77 -3.35 7.65
CA ALA A 227 10.60 -4.50 8.51
C ALA A 227 9.11 -4.75 8.81
N LEU A 228 8.35 -3.70 9.14
CA LEU A 228 6.92 -3.80 9.40
C LEU A 228 6.16 -4.30 8.16
N ILE A 229 6.45 -3.78 6.96
CA ILE A 229 5.81 -4.24 5.72
C ILE A 229 6.10 -5.73 5.48
N ALA A 230 7.33 -6.19 5.71
CA ALA A 230 7.69 -7.60 5.55
C ALA A 230 6.92 -8.51 6.51
N GLN A 231 6.68 -8.06 7.74
CA GLN A 231 5.97 -8.81 8.79
C GLN A 231 4.43 -8.78 8.60
N ALA A 232 3.87 -7.59 8.36
CA ALA A 232 2.42 -7.34 8.31
C ALA A 232 1.78 -7.74 6.97
N ALA A 233 2.51 -7.69 5.85
CA ALA A 233 1.96 -7.90 4.51
C ALA A 233 1.78 -9.36 4.08
N CYS A 234 1.87 -10.32 5.01
CA CYS A 234 1.60 -11.74 4.77
C CYS A 234 0.10 -12.07 4.59
N VAL A 235 -0.78 -11.11 4.29
CA VAL A 235 -2.21 -11.38 4.09
C VAL A 235 -2.74 -10.52 2.94
N GLY A 236 -3.13 -11.19 1.85
CA GLY A 236 -3.75 -10.58 0.68
C GLY A 236 -5.16 -10.01 0.90
N ASN A 237 -5.69 -10.04 2.12
CA ASN A 237 -6.95 -9.39 2.51
C ASN A 237 -6.83 -8.95 3.97
N LEU A 238 -6.81 -7.63 4.21
CA LEU A 238 -6.90 -7.04 5.56
C LEU A 238 -8.33 -6.59 5.91
N TRP A 239 -9.31 -6.95 5.09
CA TRP A 239 -10.73 -6.79 5.29
C TRP A 239 -11.46 -7.95 4.60
#